data_AF-K7ZE96-F1
#
_entry.id   AF-K7ZE96-F1
#
_cell.length_a   1.000
_cell.length_b   1.000
_cell.length_c   1.000
_cell.angle_alpha   90.00
_cell.angle_beta   90.00
_cell.angle_gamma   90.00
#
_symmetry.space_group_name_H-M   'P 1'
#
loop_
_entity.id
_entity.type
_entity.pdbx_description
1 polymer ?
#
loop_
_entity_poly.entity_id
_entity_poly.type
_entity_poly.pdbx_seq_one_letter_code
_entity_poly.pdbx_strand_id
1 'polypeptide(L)' 'MLTAPKNFSMHEEDGHAFVARQPETPEEEALCKEAMEGCPVEAIGNDGDQ' A
#
# COMPACT_ATOMS: atom_id res chain seq x y z
N MET A 1 2.25 -9.80 7.60
CA MET A 1 2.40 -10.21 6.19
C MET A 1 2.06 -8.97 5.38
N LEU A 2 3.00 -8.40 4.62
CA LEU A 2 2.71 -7.22 3.81
C LEU A 2 2.14 -7.71 2.48
N THR A 3 0.85 -7.48 2.27
CA THR A 3 0.24 -7.63 0.95
C THR A 3 0.77 -6.50 0.07
N ALA A 4 1.30 -6.82 -1.13
CA ALA A 4 2.06 -5.90 -2.00
C ALA A 4 3.40 -5.34 -1.43
N PRO A 5 4.40 -6.18 -1.08
CA PRO A 5 5.70 -5.71 -0.57
C PRO A 5 6.56 -4.95 -1.58
N LYS A 6 6.16 -4.94 -2.87
CA LYS A 6 6.81 -4.14 -3.92
C LYS A 6 6.29 -2.69 -3.96
N ASN A 7 5.08 -2.47 -3.45
CA ASN A 7 4.38 -1.19 -3.50
C ASN A 7 4.36 -0.51 -2.13
N PHE A 8 4.31 -1.30 -1.05
CA PHE A 8 4.34 -0.81 0.33
C PHE A 8 5.63 -1.20 1.03
N SER A 9 6.21 -0.21 1.69
CA SER A 9 7.34 -0.39 2.60
C SER A 9 6.88 -0.07 4.02
N MET A 10 7.53 -0.68 5.01
CA MET A 10 7.25 -0.43 6.41
C MET A 10 8.33 0.51 6.96
N HIS A 11 7.91 1.58 7.62
CA HIS A 11 8.80 2.45 8.38
C HIS A 11 9.18 1.72 9.67
N GLU A 12 10.45 1.30 9.80
CA GLU A 12 10.88 0.49 10.96
C GLU A 12 10.86 1.28 12.27
N GLU A 13 11.04 2.61 12.23
CA GLU A 13 11.00 3.46 13.42
C GLU A 13 9.57 3.79 13.88
N ASP A 14 8.67 4.09 12.96
CA ASP A 14 7.29 4.51 13.29
C ASP A 14 6.28 3.37 13.21
N GLY A 15 6.69 2.20 12.70
CA GLY A 15 5.86 1.01 12.57
C GLY A 15 4.68 1.14 11.60
N HIS A 16 4.63 2.17 10.76
CA HIS A 16 3.56 2.36 9.78
C HIS A 16 3.99 1.92 8.38
N ALA A 17 3.06 1.40 7.60
CA ALA A 17 3.26 1.12 6.18
C ALA A 17 3.03 2.41 5.36
N PHE A 18 3.85 2.63 4.34
CA PHE A 18 3.71 3.73 3.39
C PHE A 18 3.82 3.24 1.95
N VAL A 19 3.21 3.97 1.01
CA VAL A 19 3.32 3.66 -0.41
C VAL A 19 4.73 4.05 -0.89
N ALA A 20 5.55 3.05 -1.17
CA ALA A 20 6.87 3.25 -1.78
C ALA A 20 6.77 3.39 -3.32
N ARG A 21 5.80 2.70 -3.95
CA ARG A 21 5.58 2.75 -5.40
C ARG A 21 4.11 2.49 -5.73
N GLN A 22 3.53 3.34 -6.58
CA GLN A 22 2.18 3.13 -7.10
C GLN A 22 2.11 1.87 -7.99
N PRO A 23 1.02 1.10 -7.95
CA PRO A 23 0.83 -0.04 -8.83
C PRO A 23 0.74 0.43 -10.28
N GLU A 24 1.46 -0.24 -11.18
CA GLU A 24 1.40 0.04 -12.63
C GLU A 24 0.71 -1.08 -13.40
N THR A 25 0.46 -2.21 -12.74
CA THR A 25 -0.12 -3.40 -13.34
C THR A 25 -1.40 -3.83 -12.60
N PRO A 26 -2.34 -4.51 -13.29
CA PRO A 26 -3.58 -4.97 -12.66
C PRO A 26 -3.36 -5.91 -11.47
N GLU A 27 -2.29 -6.73 -11.50
CA GLU A 27 -1.94 -7.61 -10.40
C GLU A 27 -1.47 -6.82 -9.17
N GLU A 28 -0.62 -5.81 -9.37
CA GLU A 28 -0.19 -4.92 -8.27
C GLU A 28 -1.37 -4.12 -7.74
N GLU A 29 -2.28 -3.66 -8.60
CA GLU A 29 -3.49 -2.94 -8.19
C GLU A 29 -4.39 -3.80 -7.28
N ALA A 30 -4.54 -5.09 -7.61
CA ALA A 30 -5.29 -6.03 -6.79
C ALA A 30 -4.63 -6.25 -5.42
N LEU A 31 -3.31 -6.44 -5.40
CA LEU A 31 -2.56 -6.60 -4.15
C LEU A 31 -2.58 -5.31 -3.30
N CYS A 32 -2.54 -4.14 -3.94
CA CYS A 32 -2.65 -2.86 -3.26
C CYS A 32 -4.04 -2.63 -2.67
N LYS A 33 -5.11 -3.05 -3.36
CA LYS A 33 -6.48 -3.03 -2.82
C LYS A 33 -6.63 -3.92 -1.61
N GLU A 34 -6.06 -5.13 -1.66
CA GLU A 34 -6.07 -6.04 -0.50
C GLU A 34 -5.27 -5.46 0.68
N ALA A 35 -4.14 -4.79 0.42
CA ALA A 35 -3.37 -4.07 1.43
C ALA A 35 -4.14 -2.88 2.04
N MET A 36 -4.90 -2.14 1.22
CA MET A 36 -5.81 -1.07 1.66
C MET A 36 -6.88 -1.62 2.61
N GLU A 37 -7.55 -2.71 2.24
CA GLU A 37 -8.58 -3.35 3.06
C GLU A 37 -8.02 -3.91 4.38
N GLY A 38 -6.75 -4.31 4.38
CA GLY A 38 -6.05 -4.74 5.59
C GLY A 38 -5.54 -3.61 6.49
N CYS A 39 -5.59 -2.34 6.05
CA CYS A 39 -5.07 -1.21 6.81
C CYS A 39 -6.11 -0.75 7.86
N PRO A 40 -5.86 -0.92 9.17
CA PRO A 40 -6.86 -0.68 10.22
C PRO A 40 -7.25 0.80 10.40
N VAL A 41 -6.48 1.70 9.77
CA VAL A 41 -6.65 3.15 9.87
C VAL A 41 -6.94 3.79 8.51
N GLU A 42 -7.12 2.97 7.46
CA GLU A 42 -7.39 3.45 6.09
C GLU A 42 -6.37 4.50 5.62
N ALA A 43 -5.10 4.37 6.05
CA ALA A 43 -4.05 5.36 5.77
C ALA A 43 -3.56 5.35 4.31
N ILE A 44 -3.93 4.32 3.55
CA ILE A 44 -3.57 4.19 2.14
C ILE A 44 -4.72 4.80 1.32
N GLY A 45 -4.54 6.05 0.88
CA GLY A 45 -5.46 6.75 -0.01
C GLY A 45 -5.24 6.41 -1.49
N ASN A 46 -6.25 6.66 -2.33
CA ASN A 46 -6.19 6.50 -3.79
C ASN A 46 -6.14 7.87 -4.51
N ASP A 47 -5.43 8.83 -3.94
CA ASP A 47 -5.40 10.21 -4.43
C ASP A 47 -4.33 10.44 -5.51
N GLY A 48 -3.84 9.37 -6.14
CA GLY A 48 -2.73 9.37 -7.10
C GLY A 48 -3.00 10.08 -8.43
N ASP A 49 -4.21 10.60 -8.64
CA ASP A 49 -4.67 11.30 -9.86
C ASP A 49 -4.74 12.84 -9.70
N GLN A 50 -3.71 13.49 -9.13
CA GLN A 50 -3.55 14.95 -9.18
C GLN A 50 -2.40 15.41 -10.08
#